data_AF-A0A9W6PRE6-F1
#
_entry.id   AF-A0A9W6PRE6-F1
#
_cell.length_a   1.000
_cell.length_b   1.000
_cell.length_c   1.000
_cell.angle_alpha   90.00
_cell.angle_beta   90.00
_cell.angle_gamma   90.00
#
_symmetry.space_group_name_H-M   'P 1'
#
loop_
_entity.id
_entity.type
_entity.pdbx_description
1 polymer ?
#
loop_
_entity_poly.entity_id
_entity_poly.type
_entity_poly.pdbx_seq_one_letter_code
_entity_poly.pdbx_strand_id
1 'polypeptide(L)' 'MSVGFSVTDTVTNTESGIYTVPSGKYGHLESYPLYDVYRFEVYDTLFDYVRGYGEVNRPVGYCYNHYDS' A
#
# COMPACT_ATOMS: atom_id res chain seq x y z
N MET A 1 -24.00 4.88 12.33
CA MET A 1 -23.01 5.97 12.14
C MET A 1 -22.12 5.58 10.98
N SER A 2 -22.05 6.38 9.93
CA SER A 2 -21.14 6.16 8.79
C SER A 2 -19.91 7.01 9.03
N VAL A 3 -18.73 6.41 9.11
CA VAL A 3 -17.47 7.14 9.22
C VAL A 3 -17.04 7.48 7.80
N GLY A 4 -17.30 8.71 7.35
CA GLY A 4 -16.82 9.19 6.06
C GLY A 4 -15.32 9.46 6.14
N PHE A 5 -14.52 8.71 5.38
CA PHE A 5 -13.10 9.03 5.20
C PHE A 5 -12.95 9.91 3.95
N SER A 6 -12.23 11.02 4.07
CA SER A 6 -11.75 11.78 2.91
C SER A 6 -10.36 11.29 2.57
N VAL A 7 -10.12 10.95 1.30
CA VAL A 7 -8.77 10.75 0.79
C VAL A 7 -8.11 12.13 0.77
N THR A 8 -7.25 12.40 1.76
CA THR A 8 -6.61 13.72 1.90
C THR A 8 -5.36 13.86 1.04
N ASP A 9 -4.78 12.74 0.59
CA ASP A 9 -3.58 12.76 -0.23
C ASP A 9 -3.47 11.50 -1.09
N THR A 10 -2.97 11.67 -2.31
CA THR A 10 -2.61 10.57 -3.21
C THR A 10 -1.12 10.62 -3.46
N VAL A 11 -0.38 9.59 -3.03
CA VAL A 11 1.04 9.44 -3.31
C VAL A 11 1.23 8.48 -4.47
N THR A 12 2.01 8.90 -5.46
CA THR A 12 2.55 8.01 -6.50
C THR A 12 4.01 7.72 -6.18
N ASN A 13 4.33 6.46 -5.90
CA ASN A 13 5.70 6.00 -5.76
C ASN A 13 6.16 5.44 -7.12
N THR A 14 7.36 5.82 -7.56
CA THR A 14 7.96 5.30 -8.80
C THR A 14 9.18 4.47 -8.45
N GLU A 15 9.20 3.23 -8.94
CA GLU A 15 10.31 2.30 -8.78
C GLU A 15 10.74 1.79 -10.17
N SER A 16 12.02 1.51 -10.32
CA SER A 16 12.62 1.08 -11.59
C SER A 16 13.64 -0.03 -11.33
N GLY A 17 13.66 -1.03 -12.21
CA GLY A 17 14.62 -2.12 -12.18
C GLY A 17 14.93 -2.64 -13.58
N ILE A 18 15.99 -3.45 -13.70
CA ILE A 18 16.39 -4.10 -14.95
C ILE A 18 16.29 -5.60 -14.74
N TYR A 19 15.58 -6.28 -15.64
CA TYR A 19 15.50 -7.73 -15.70
C TYR A 19 15.96 -8.21 -17.08
N THR A 20 16.88 -9.16 -17.13
CA THR A 20 17.42 -9.69 -18.39
C THR A 20 16.73 -11.00 -18.71
N VAL A 21 15.99 -11.03 -19.83
CA VAL A 21 15.32 -12.24 -20.33
C VAL A 21 16.28 -13.00 -21.24
N PRO A 22 16.51 -14.32 -21.04
CA PRO A 22 17.31 -15.12 -21.95
C PRO A 22 16.76 -15.14 -23.39
N SER A 23 17.64 -15.24 -24.39
CA SER A 23 17.23 -15.29 -25.80
C SER A 23 16.28 -16.46 -26.07
N GLY A 24 15.16 -16.18 -26.75
CA GLY A 24 14.14 -17.19 -27.09
C GLY A 24 13.18 -17.52 -25.94
N LYS A 25 13.22 -16.78 -24.83
CA LYS A 25 12.30 -16.87 -23.70
C LYS A 25 11.39 -15.65 -23.62
N TYR A 26 10.28 -15.82 -22.90
CA TYR A 26 9.42 -14.72 -22.49
C TYR A 26 9.67 -14.45 -21.01
N GLY A 27 9.93 -13.19 -20.68
CA GLY A 27 9.99 -12.74 -19.29
C GLY A 27 8.64 -12.20 -18.87
N HIS A 28 8.18 -12.63 -17.71
CA HIS A 28 6.97 -12.10 -17.07
C HIS A 28 7.39 -11.30 -15.84
N LEU A 29 6.96 -10.04 -15.76
CA LEU A 29 7.21 -9.16 -14.62
C LEU A 29 5.87 -8.78 -13.97
N GLU A 30 5.71 -9.17 -12.71
CA GLU A 30 4.55 -8.78 -11.90
C GLU A 30 5.01 -7.89 -10.75
N SER A 31 4.19 -6.90 -10.42
CA SER A 31 4.40 -6.04 -9.27
C SER A 31 3.17 -6.03 -8.37
N TYR A 32 3.39 -6.00 -7.06
CA TYR A 32 2.33 -5.87 -6.07
C TYR A 32 2.72 -4.85 -5.01
N PRO A 33 1.78 -4.01 -4.55
CA PRO A 33 2.04 -3.03 -3.52
C PRO A 33 2.30 -3.73 -2.17
N LEU A 34 3.31 -3.23 -1.46
CA LEU A 34 3.57 -3.55 -0.06
C LEU A 34 2.85 -2.53 0.82
N TYR A 35 2.20 -3.00 1.88
CA TYR A 35 1.47 -2.16 2.82
C TYR A 35 2.01 -2.33 4.23
N ASP A 36 2.13 -1.21 4.94
CA ASP A 36 2.24 -1.18 6.39
C ASP A 36 0.90 -0.82 7.02
N VAL A 37 0.66 -1.33 8.23
CA VAL A 37 -0.53 -0.98 9.00
C VAL A 37 -0.26 0.30 9.77
N TYR A 38 -0.95 1.37 9.39
CA TYR A 38 -0.98 2.61 10.16
C TYR A 38 -2.16 2.59 11.13
N ARG A 39 -1.88 2.75 12.42
CA ARG A 39 -2.87 2.82 13.49
C ARG A 39 -3.10 4.25 13.91
N PHE A 40 -4.35 4.63 14.09
CA PHE A 40 -4.72 5.94 14.63
C PHE A 40 -5.78 5.80 15.71
N GLU A 41 -5.75 6.73 16.67
CA GLU A 41 -6.76 6.80 17.72
C GLU A 41 -8.04 7.42 17.18
N VAL A 42 -9.18 6.83 17.56
CA VAL A 42 -10.51 7.35 17.24
C VAL A 42 -11.02 8.06 18.48
N TYR A 43 -11.10 9.39 18.39
CA TYR A 43 -11.57 10.25 19.47
C TYR A 43 -13.08 10.43 19.43
N ASP A 44 -13.73 10.39 20.60
CA ASP A 44 -15.11 10.85 20.75
C ASP A 44 -15.09 12.36 21.08
N THR A 45 -15.46 13.17 20.09
CA THR A 45 -15.42 14.64 20.20
C THR A 45 -16.41 15.20 21.22
N LEU A 46 -17.35 14.38 21.73
CA LEU A 46 -18.30 14.81 22.75
C LEU A 46 -17.79 14.62 24.18
N PHE A 47 -16.83 13.72 24.40
CA PHE A 47 -16.40 13.32 25.74
C PHE A 47 -14.88 13.36 25.96
N ASP A 48 -14.12 13.80 24.96
CA ASP A 48 -12.67 14.05 25.04
C ASP A 48 -11.86 12.85 25.56
N TYR A 49 -12.26 11.64 25.14
CA TYR A 49 -11.52 10.41 25.41
C TYR A 49 -11.42 9.52 24.16
N VAL A 50 -10.36 8.70 24.12
CA VAL A 50 -10.12 7.75 23.03
C VAL A 50 -11.13 6.61 23.10
N ARG A 51 -11.96 6.46 22.07
CA ARG A 51 -12.98 5.40 21.99
C ARG A 51 -12.46 4.07 21.46
N GLY A 52 -11.33 4.10 20.77
CA GLY A 52 -10.70 2.91 20.18
C GLY A 52 -9.62 3.28 19.18
N TYR A 53 -9.21 2.29 18.39
CA TYR A 53 -8.18 2.45 17.37
C TYR A 53 -8.76 2.06 16.00
N GLY A 54 -8.42 2.85 14.99
CA GLY A 54 -8.60 2.51 13.59
C GLY A 54 -7.30 2.00 13.01
N GLU A 55 -7.39 1.11 12.02
CA GLU A 55 -6.24 0.63 11.24
C GLU A 55 -6.50 0.92 9.76
N VAL A 56 -5.48 1.41 9.06
CA VAL A 56 -5.49 1.58 7.60
C VAL A 56 -4.19 1.07 7.00
N ASN A 57 -4.29 0.44 5.83
CA ASN A 57 -3.13 -0.02 5.08
C ASN A 57 -2.52 1.16 4.31
N ARG A 58 -1.27 1.51 4.61
CA ARG A 58 -0.50 2.53 3.92
C ARG A 58 0.48 1.86 2.95
N PRO A 59 0.41 2.16 1.63
CA PRO A 59 1.39 1.62 0.69
C PRO A 59 2.78 2.21 0.99
N VAL A 60 3.78 1.34 1.11
CA VAL A 60 5.18 1.71 1.45
C VAL A 60 6.19 1.40 0.35
N GLY A 61 5.77 0.69 -0.69
CA GLY A 61 6.61 0.38 -1.85
C GLY A 61 5.97 -0.70 -2.72
N TYR A 62 6.75 -1.26 -3.64
CA TYR A 62 6.35 -2.37 -4.48
C TYR A 62 7.31 -3.54 -4.31
N CYS A 63 6.80 -4.76 -4.52
CA CYS A 63 7.63 -5.94 -4.68
C CYS A 63 7.44 -6.50 -6.08
N TYR A 64 8.52 -7.07 -6.63
CA TYR A 64 8.58 -7.54 -8.01
C TYR A 64 8.86 -9.04 -8.05
N ASN A 65 7.99 -9.78 -8.73
CA ASN A 65 8.24 -11.17 -9.08
C ASN A 65 8.60 -11.27 -10.57
N HIS A 66 9.59 -12.10 -10.88
CA HIS A 66 9.99 -12.39 -12.26
C HIS A 66 10.01 -13.90 -12.50
N TYR A 67 9.60 -14.31 -13.70
CA TYR A 67 9.64 -15.70 -14.14
C TYR A 67 10.00 -15.77 -15.62
N ASP A 68 10.74 -16.82 -15.99
CA ASP A 68 11.04 -17.16 -17.37
C ASP A 68 10.27 -18.42 -17.79
N SER A 69 9.60 -18.37 -18.94
CA SER A 69 8.93 -19.53 -19.56
C SER A 69 9.59 -19.94 -20.87
#